data_AF-A0A2V9A8J8-F1
#
_entry.id   AF-A0A2V9A8J8-F1
#
_cell.length_a   1.000
_cell.length_b   1.000
_cell.length_c   1.000
_cell.angle_alpha   90.00
_cell.angle_beta   90.00
_cell.angle_gamma   90.00
#
_symmetry.space_group_name_H-M   'P 1'
#
loop_
_entity.id
_entity.type
_entity.pdbx_description
1 polymer ?
#
loop_
_entity_poly.entity_id
_entity_poly.type
_entity_poly.pdbx_seq_one_letter_code
_entity_poly.pdbx_strand_id
1 'polypeptide(L)'
;MAPDQTNLLQGTLHMMILKALALGELHGLGVSRRIEQITKGTFQVKPGSLFPALHRMEEEGWLESHWGESENNRRAKYYKLTGAGRRQLEAETKRWGRVALAITRTLEAS
;
A
#
# COMPACT_ATOMS: atom_id res chain seq x y z
N MET A 1 14.81 -24.43 -1.91
CA MET A 1 14.82 -23.27 -0.98
C MET A 1 13.75 -22.32 -1.49
N ALA A 2 12.62 -22.18 -0.79
CA ALA A 2 11.58 -21.24 -1.20
C ALA A 2 12.17 -19.81 -1.15
N PRO A 3 11.86 -18.93 -2.12
CA PRO A 3 12.30 -17.54 -2.03
C PRO A 3 11.75 -16.98 -0.72
N ASP A 4 12.66 -16.48 0.10
CA ASP A 4 12.41 -15.82 1.37
C ASP A 4 11.24 -14.86 1.15
N GLN A 5 10.09 -15.17 1.76
CA GLN A 5 8.88 -14.38 1.58
C GLN A 5 9.16 -13.06 2.25
N THR A 6 9.67 -12.11 1.47
CA THR A 6 10.08 -10.80 1.91
C THR A 6 8.93 -10.25 2.74
N ASN A 7 9.11 -10.26 4.06
CA ASN A 7 8.31 -9.49 4.98
C ASN A 7 8.61 -8.05 4.59
N LEU A 8 7.89 -7.56 3.58
CA LEU A 8 7.76 -6.15 3.29
C LEU A 8 7.61 -5.51 4.66
N LEU A 9 8.62 -4.74 5.06
CA LEU A 9 8.60 -4.03 6.34
C LEU A 9 7.21 -3.41 6.43
N GLN A 10 6.45 -3.75 7.47
CA GLN A 10 5.02 -3.48 7.54
C GLN A 10 4.67 -2.02 7.18
N GLY A 11 5.56 -1.07 7.55
CA GLY A 11 5.47 0.34 7.16
C GLY A 11 5.63 0.63 5.66
N THR A 12 6.46 -0.12 4.93
CA THR A 12 6.61 -0.02 3.47
C THR A 12 5.31 -0.42 2.77
N LEU A 13 4.67 -1.51 3.20
CA LEU A 13 3.40 -1.93 2.61
C LEU A 13 2.29 -0.92 2.88
N HIS A 14 2.18 -0.39 4.10
CA HIS A 14 1.20 0.65 4.42
C HIS A 14 1.38 1.88 3.53
N MET A 15 2.62 2.37 3.37
CA MET A 15 2.91 3.51 2.50
C MET A 15 2.47 3.25 1.05
N MET A 16 2.73 2.04 0.51
CA MET A 16 2.29 1.67 -0.83
C MET A 16 0.76 1.61 -0.96
N ILE A 17 0.05 1.07 0.03
CA ILE A 17 -1.42 1.04 0.06
C ILE A 17 -1.98 2.47 0.10
N LEU A 18 -1.46 3.32 1.00
CA LEU A 18 -1.88 4.72 1.10
C LEU A 18 -1.65 5.45 -0.24
N LYS A 19 -0.50 5.23 -0.88
CA LYS A 19 -0.18 5.83 -2.17
C LYS A 19 -1.09 5.34 -3.30
N ALA A 20 -1.43 4.05 -3.30
CA ALA A 20 -2.35 3.47 -4.29
C ALA A 20 -3.76 4.08 -4.23
N LEU A 21 -4.22 4.44 -3.02
CA LEU A 21 -5.53 5.04 -2.76
C LEU A 21 -5.55 6.58 -2.83
N ALA A 22 -4.42 7.22 -3.12
CA ALA A 22 -4.31 8.69 -3.06
C ALA A 22 -5.21 9.42 -4.08
N LEU A 23 -5.45 8.80 -5.24
CA LEU A 23 -6.23 9.37 -6.35
C LEU A 23 -7.70 8.95 -6.36
N GLY A 24 -8.09 7.97 -5.54
CA GLY A 24 -9.44 7.42 -5.55
C GLY A 24 -9.53 6.12 -4.77
N GLU A 25 -10.76 5.69 -4.53
CA GLU A 25 -11.04 4.43 -3.87
C GLU A 25 -10.79 3.23 -4.78
N LEU A 26 -10.38 2.12 -4.19
CA LEU A 26 -10.14 0.87 -4.92
C LEU A 26 -10.65 -0.30 -4.09
N HIS A 27 -11.24 -1.29 -4.77
CA HIS A 27 -11.40 -2.62 -4.19
C HIS A 27 -10.05 -3.28 -3.91
N GLY A 28 -10.01 -4.24 -2.97
CA GLY A 28 -8.76 -4.85 -2.49
C GLY A 28 -7.82 -5.32 -3.61
N LEU A 29 -8.29 -6.09 -4.59
CA LEU A 29 -7.45 -6.52 -5.72
C LEU A 29 -7.01 -5.35 -6.62
N GLY A 30 -7.78 -4.28 -6.69
CA GLY A 30 -7.38 -3.04 -7.35
C GLY A 30 -6.19 -2.39 -6.66
N VAL A 31 -6.13 -2.45 -5.32
CA VAL A 31 -4.98 -1.94 -4.55
C VAL A 31 -3.71 -2.69 -4.90
N SER A 32 -3.71 -4.03 -4.91
CA SER A 32 -2.50 -4.80 -5.28
C SER A 32 -2.05 -4.52 -6.71
N ARG A 33 -3.00 -4.50 -7.68
CA ARG A 33 -2.71 -4.15 -9.08
C ARG A 33 -2.12 -2.74 -9.20
N ARG A 34 -2.65 -1.78 -8.45
CA ARG A 34 -2.15 -0.40 -8.48
C ARG A 34 -0.74 -0.29 -7.91
N ILE A 35 -0.42 -1.02 -6.84
CA ILE A 35 0.94 -1.09 -6.27
C ILE A 35 1.90 -1.70 -7.31
N GLU A 36 1.50 -2.79 -7.95
CA GLU A 36 2.29 -3.42 -9.01
C GLU A 36 2.59 -2.45 -10.16
N GLN A 37 1.59 -1.71 -10.63
CA GLN A 37 1.75 -0.68 -11.66
C GLN A 37 2.71 0.44 -11.23
N ILE A 38 2.53 1.00 -10.03
CA ILE A 38 3.36 2.10 -9.51
C ILE A 38 4.82 1.66 -9.40
N THR A 39 5.03 0.41 -8.96
CA THR A 39 6.36 -0.15 -8.72
C THR A 39 6.95 -0.86 -9.94
N LYS A 40 6.29 -0.80 -11.10
CA LYS A 40 6.70 -1.45 -12.35
C LYS A 40 7.00 -2.96 -12.16
N GLY A 41 6.17 -3.63 -11.36
CA GLY A 41 6.30 -5.06 -11.09
C GLY A 41 7.36 -5.41 -10.03
N THR A 42 8.12 -4.46 -9.49
CA THR A 42 9.09 -4.74 -8.41
C THR A 42 8.42 -5.29 -7.16
N PHE A 43 7.21 -4.79 -6.83
CA PHE A 43 6.44 -5.29 -5.70
C PHE A 43 5.09 -5.87 -6.16
N GLN A 44 4.94 -7.17 -5.98
CA GLN A 44 3.68 -7.89 -6.16
C GLN A 44 3.10 -8.26 -4.79
N VAL A 45 2.09 -7.49 -4.37
CA VAL A 45 1.46 -7.70 -3.06
C VAL A 45 0.42 -8.81 -3.17
N LYS A 46 0.66 -9.90 -2.44
CA LYS A 46 -0.24 -11.06 -2.38
C LYS A 46 -1.44 -10.80 -1.46
N PRO A 47 -2.60 -11.44 -1.69
CA PRO A 47 -3.76 -11.35 -0.80
C PRO A 47 -3.45 -11.58 0.69
N GLY A 48 -2.58 -12.54 0.99
CA GLY A 48 -2.21 -12.89 2.37
C GLY A 48 -1.49 -11.80 3.15
N SER A 49 -0.82 -10.85 2.48
CA SER A 49 -0.23 -9.67 3.14
C SER A 49 -1.12 -8.44 3.02
N LEU A 50 -1.83 -8.31 1.90
CA LEU A 50 -2.69 -7.16 1.62
C LEU A 50 -3.86 -7.06 2.59
N PHE A 51 -4.67 -8.11 2.74
CA PHE A 51 -5.92 -8.01 3.49
C PHE A 51 -5.70 -7.78 4.99
N PRO A 52 -4.73 -8.45 5.66
CA PRO A 52 -4.40 -8.10 7.04
C PRO A 52 -3.89 -6.66 7.20
N ALA A 53 -3.15 -6.14 6.22
CA ALA A 53 -2.70 -4.75 6.25
C ALA A 53 -3.87 -3.77 6.08
N LEU A 54 -4.77 -4.01 5.12
CA LEU A 54 -5.97 -3.21 4.92
C LEU A 54 -6.83 -3.17 6.19
N HIS A 55 -7.04 -4.33 6.83
CA HIS A 55 -7.81 -4.42 8.06
C HIS A 55 -7.19 -3.58 9.18
N ARG A 56 -5.88 -3.73 9.42
CA ARG A 56 -5.16 -2.91 10.42
C ARG A 56 -5.24 -1.41 10.10
N MET A 57 -5.12 -1.03 8.83
CA MET A 57 -5.22 0.38 8.44
C MET A 57 -6.63 0.96 8.58
N GLU A 58 -7.68 0.13 8.51
CA GLU A 58 -9.04 0.53 8.90
C GLU A 58 -9.16 0.71 10.41
N GLU A 59 -8.60 -0.19 11.21
CA GLU A 59 -8.58 -0.09 12.68
C GLU A 59 -7.84 1.17 13.17
N GLU A 60 -6.76 1.55 12.48
CA GLU A 60 -6.00 2.80 12.71
C GLU A 60 -6.75 4.05 12.20
N GLY A 61 -7.92 3.89 11.57
CA GLY A 61 -8.72 4.99 11.03
C GLY A 61 -8.12 5.67 9.80
N TRP A 62 -7.11 5.08 9.16
CA TRP A 62 -6.50 5.62 7.95
C TRP A 62 -7.36 5.35 6.71
N LEU A 63 -8.13 4.27 6.75
CA LEU A 63 -9.02 3.85 5.68
C LEU A 63 -10.48 3.79 6.17
N GLU A 64 -11.39 4.16 5.28
CA GLU A 64 -12.81 3.80 5.37
C GLU A 64 -13.13 2.79 4.27
N SER A 65 -14.17 1.99 4.46
CA SER A 65 -14.58 1.00 3.46
C SER A 65 -16.09 0.87 3.33
N HIS A 66 -16.49 0.38 2.16
CA HIS A 66 -17.87 0.04 1.86
C HIS A 66 -17.93 -1.14 0.90
N TRP A 67 -19.08 -1.80 0.82
CA TRP A 67 -19.32 -2.84 -0.17
C TRP A 67 -19.89 -2.22 -1.45
N GLY A 68 -19.36 -2.61 -2.59
CA GLY A 68 -19.82 -2.17 -3.91
C GLY A 68 -19.74 -3.29 -4.95
N GLU A 69 -20.25 -3.03 -6.15
CA GLU A 69 -20.12 -3.92 -7.29
C GLU A 69 -18.80 -3.66 -8.03
N SER A 70 -18.02 -4.70 -8.24
CA SER A 70 -16.81 -4.65 -9.08
C SER A 70 -17.15 -4.64 -10.57
N GLU A 71 -16.15 -4.37 -11.40
CA GLU A 71 -16.22 -4.41 -12.88
C GLU A 71 -16.83 -5.72 -13.43
N ASN A 72 -16.77 -6.81 -12.65
CA ASN A 72 -17.25 -8.13 -13.02
C ASN A 72 -18.62 -8.46 -12.39
N ASN A 73 -19.36 -7.45 -11.93
CA ASN A 73 -20.63 -7.57 -11.23
C ASN A 73 -20.58 -8.45 -9.96
N ARG A 74 -19.40 -8.53 -9.34
CA ARG A 74 -19.18 -9.26 -8.08
C ARG A 74 -19.08 -8.27 -6.93
N ARG A 75 -19.72 -8.58 -5.81
CA ARG A 75 -19.59 -7.80 -4.57
C ARG A 75 -18.13 -7.78 -4.09
N ALA A 76 -17.58 -6.58 -3.93
CA ALA A 76 -16.22 -6.36 -3.45
C ALA A 76 -16.19 -5.26 -2.39
N LYS A 77 -15.23 -5.35 -1.47
CA LYS A 77 -14.99 -4.32 -0.46
C LYS A 77 -14.05 -3.26 -1.05
N TYR A 78 -14.52 -2.03 -1.11
CA TYR A 78 -13.79 -0.84 -1.56
C TYR A 78 -13.20 -0.10 -0.37
N TYR A 79 -12.01 0.47 -0.57
CA TYR A 79 -11.26 1.19 0.45
C TYR A 79 -10.94 2.59 -0.05
N LYS A 80 -11.00 3.56 0.86
CA LYS A 80 -10.74 4.97 0.58
C LYS A 80 -9.95 5.60 1.71
N LEU A 81 -9.09 6.58 1.38
CA LEU A 81 -8.37 7.35 2.40
C LEU A 81 -9.33 8.25 3.18
N THR A 82 -9.24 8.18 4.51
CA THR A 82 -9.81 9.20 5.40
C THR A 82 -8.91 10.45 5.43
N GLY A 83 -9.37 11.50 6.13
CA GLY A 83 -8.51 12.65 6.42
C GLY A 83 -7.25 12.29 7.22
N ALA A 84 -7.35 11.33 8.15
CA ALA A 84 -6.20 10.82 8.89
C ALA A 84 -5.25 10.03 7.97
N GLY A 85 -5.78 9.20 7.07
CA GLY A 85 -4.98 8.46 6.08
C GLY A 85 -4.19 9.36 5.14
N ARG A 86 -4.76 10.50 4.71
CA ARG A 86 -4.03 11.49 3.89
C ARG A 86 -2.85 12.12 4.64
N ARG A 87 -3.05 12.50 5.91
CA ARG A 87 -1.97 13.01 6.76
C ARG A 87 -0.88 11.95 6.98
N GLN A 88 -1.28 10.69 7.20
CA GLN A 88 -0.33 9.59 7.33
C GLN A 88 0.49 9.38 6.05
N LEU A 89 -0.15 9.47 4.87
CA LEU A 89 0.55 9.37 3.59
C LEU A 89 1.64 10.44 3.44
N GLU A 90 1.35 11.69 3.81
CA GLU A 90 2.34 12.76 3.78
C GLU A 90 3.53 12.48 4.71
N ALA A 91 3.24 12.02 5.94
CA ALA A 91 4.26 11.67 6.92
C ALA A 91 5.15 10.51 6.45
N GLU A 92 4.54 9.42 5.96
CA GLU A 92 5.24 8.25 5.42
C GLU A 92 6.06 8.62 4.18
N THR A 93 5.52 9.45 3.27
CA THR A 93 6.26 9.90 2.08
C THR A 93 7.53 10.67 2.46
N LYS A 94 7.44 11.59 3.44
CA LYS A 94 8.61 12.33 3.93
C LYS A 94 9.62 11.42 4.62
N ARG A 95 9.15 10.46 5.42
CA ARG A 95 10.00 9.50 6.13
C ARG A 95 10.73 8.58 5.14
N TRP A 96 10.02 7.94 4.24
CA TRP A 96 10.60 7.01 3.27
C TRP A 96 11.47 7.70 2.23
N GLY A 97 11.15 8.94 1.83
CA GLY A 97 12.02 9.74 0.97
C GLY A 97 13.41 9.95 1.59
N ARG A 98 13.48 10.24 2.89
CA ARG A 98 14.76 10.36 3.61
C ARG A 98 15.52 9.03 3.69
N VAL A 99 14.82 7.94 4.01
CA VAL A 99 15.42 6.59 4.09
C VAL A 99 15.95 6.15 2.74
N ALA A 100 15.17 6.29 1.67
CA ALA A 100 15.56 5.92 0.32
C ALA A 100 16.81 6.71 -0.12
N LEU A 101 16.82 8.03 0.09
CA LEU A 101 17.98 8.85 -0.24
C LEU A 101 19.24 8.45 0.54
N ALA A 102 19.11 8.14 1.83
CA ALA A 102 20.23 7.66 2.63
C ALA A 102 20.78 6.33 2.10
N ILE A 103 19.90 5.38 1.77
CA ILE A 103 20.31 4.09 1.19
C ILE A 103 20.99 4.29 -0.16
N THR A 104 20.42 5.11 -1.05
CA THR A 104 21.02 5.43 -2.36
C THR A 104 22.43 5.99 -2.18
N ARG A 105 22.62 6.97 -1.28
CA ARG A 105 23.95 7.54 -1.00
C ARG A 105 24.94 6.49 -0.48
N THR A 106 24.50 5.59 0.40
CA THR A 106 25.36 4.50 0.90
C THR A 106 25.78 3.54 -0.22
N LEU A 107 24.87 3.23 -1.16
CA LEU A 107 25.18 2.35 -2.30
C LEU A 107 26.13 3.01 -3.31
N GLU A 108 26.14 4.35 -3.39
CA GLU A 108 27.00 5.13 -4.29
C GLU A 108 28.36 5.51 -3.66
N ALA A 109 28.50 5.38 -2.35
CA ALA A 109 29.74 5.67 -1.65
C ALA A 109 30.81 4.62 -2.02
N SER A 110 31.89 5.09 -2.64
CA SER A 110 33.11 4.29 -2.93
C SER A 110 34.14 4.45 -1.84
#